data_AF-A0A7Y9J8T2-F1
#
_entry.id   AF-A0A7Y9J8T2-F1
#
_cell.length_a   1.000
_cell.length_b   1.000
_cell.length_c   1.000
_cell.angle_alpha   90.00
_cell.angle_beta   90.00
_cell.angle_gamma   90.00
#
_symmetry.space_group_name_H-M   'P 1'
#
loop_
_entity.id
_entity.type
_entity.pdbx_description
1 polymer ?
#
loop_
_entity_poly.entity_id
_entity_poly.type
_entity_poly.pdbx_seq_one_letter_code
_entity_poly.pdbx_strand_id
1 'polypeptide(L)' 'MKGLSWNCPQHTTPRFTLEEIEQGVSGLQARIEELERENRRLRA' A
#
# COMPACT_ATOMS: atom_id res chain seq x y z
N MET A 1 -8.53 -1.53 27.72
CA MET A 1 -9.23 -1.38 26.43
C MET A 1 -8.55 -2.30 25.41
N LYS A 2 -9.08 -3.51 25.18
CA LYS A 2 -8.57 -4.47 24.19
C LYS A 2 -9.71 -4.73 23.21
N GLY A 3 -9.60 -4.20 21.99
CA GLY A 3 -10.64 -4.42 20.97
C GLY A 3 -10.79 -3.31 19.94
N LEU A 4 -9.69 -2.75 19.41
CA LEU A 4 -9.75 -1.84 18.26
C LEU A 4 -8.60 -2.06 17.26
N SER A 5 -8.08 -3.28 17.11
CA SER A 5 -7.36 -3.59 15.88
C SER A 5 -8.40 -3.98 14.83
N TRP A 6 -8.74 -3.03 13.96
CA TRP A 6 -9.60 -3.22 12.78
C TRP A 6 -9.20 -4.47 11.96
N ASN A 7 -7.94 -4.89 12.06
CA ASN A 7 -7.36 -6.03 11.37
C ASN A 7 -6.90 -7.16 12.32
N CYS A 8 -7.64 -7.49 13.38
CA CYS A 8 -7.29 -8.64 14.23
C CYS A 8 -7.33 -9.94 13.39
N PRO A 9 -6.21 -10.69 13.24
CA PRO A 9 -6.17 -11.89 12.39
C PRO A 9 -7.04 -13.04 12.93
N GLN A 10 -7.49 -12.94 14.19
CA GLN A 10 -8.45 -13.88 14.78
C GLN A 10 -9.83 -13.83 14.09
N HIS A 11 -10.15 -12.72 13.40
CA HIS A 11 -11.49 -12.48 12.86
C HIS A 11 -11.50 -12.09 11.37
N THR A 12 -10.35 -11.75 10.78
CA THR A 12 -10.24 -11.42 9.37
C THR A 12 -9.32 -12.42 8.67
N THR A 13 -9.88 -13.26 7.80
CA THR A 13 -9.09 -14.11 6.91
C THR A 13 -8.52 -13.26 5.77
N PRO A 14 -7.21 -13.30 5.50
CA PRO A 14 -6.63 -12.62 4.34
C PRO A 14 -7.31 -13.10 3.06
N ARG A 15 -7.83 -12.15 2.27
CA ARG A 15 -8.43 -12.44 0.96
C ARG A 15 -7.40 -12.64 -0.14
N PHE A 16 -6.25 -11.98 0.00
CA PHE A 16 -5.16 -11.99 -0.96
C PHE A 16 -3.86 -12.34 -0.25
N THR A 17 -2.99 -13.03 -0.96
CA THR A 17 -1.58 -13.20 -0.61
C THR A 17 -0.82 -11.89 -0.72
N LEU A 18 0.38 -11.83 -0.15
CA LEU A 18 1.21 -10.63 -0.26
C LEU A 18 1.60 -10.37 -1.71
N GLU A 19 1.93 -11.44 -2.44
CA GLU A 19 2.33 -11.41 -3.83
C GLU A 19 1.21 -10.86 -4.73
N GLU A 20 -0.04 -11.24 -4.49
CA GLU A 20 -1.20 -10.69 -5.21
C GLU A 20 -1.41 -9.20 -4.92
N ILE A 21 -1.18 -8.78 -3.66
CA ILE A 21 -1.25 -7.37 -3.29
C ILE A 21 -0.15 -6.58 -3.99
N GLU A 22 1.10 -7.06 -3.92
CA GLU A 22 2.26 -6.44 -4.58
C GLU A 22 2.03 -6.27 -6.08
N GLN A 23 1.56 -7.32 -6.75
CA GLN A 23 1.20 -7.26 -8.17
C GLN A 23 0.11 -6.20 -8.42
N GLY A 24 -0.95 -6.20 -7.60
CA GLY A 24 -2.08 -5.27 -7.73
C GLY A 24 -1.72 -3.80 -7.50
N VAL A 25 -0.75 -3.51 -6.63
CA VAL A 25 -0.33 -2.13 -6.30
C VAL A 25 0.91 -1.65 -7.05
N SER A 26 1.63 -2.53 -7.75
CA SER A 26 2.88 -2.21 -8.45
C SER A 26 2.79 -1.00 -9.39
N GLY A 27 1.71 -0.92 -10.19
CA GLY A 27 1.47 0.21 -11.09
C GLY A 27 1.25 1.55 -10.36
N LEU A 28 0.62 1.51 -9.17
CA LEU A 28 0.44 2.69 -8.34
C LEU A 28 1.76 3.16 -7.75
N GLN A 29 2.60 2.23 -7.28
CA GLN A 29 3.94 2.53 -6.75
C GLN A 29 4.80 3.20 -7.83
N ALA A 30 4.85 2.64 -9.04
CA ALA A 30 5.59 3.23 -10.16
C ALA A 30 5.11 4.67 -10.49
N ARG A 31 3.78 4.91 -10.45
CA ARG A 31 3.22 6.24 -10.68
C ARG A 31 3.58 7.22 -9.56
N ILE A 32 3.60 6.78 -8.31
CA ILE A 32 4.00 7.60 -7.16
C ILE A 32 5.47 8.00 -7.31
N GLU A 33 6.36 7.05 -7.60
CA GLU A 33 7.78 7.33 -7.80
C GLU A 33 8.02 8.36 -8.91
N GLU A 34 7.29 8.24 -10.03
CA GLU A 34 7.32 9.21 -11.12
C GLU A 34 6.93 10.61 -10.64
N LEU A 35 5.79 10.72 -9.97
CA LEU A 35 5.26 11.99 -9.49
C LEU A 35 6.18 12.61 -8.44
N GLU A 36 6.77 11.81 -7.56
CA GLU A 36 7.73 12.30 -6.57
C GLU A 36 9.02 12.84 -7.21
N ARG A 37 9.51 12.19 -8.29
CA ARG A 37 10.64 12.71 -9.07
C ARG A 37 10.30 14.05 -9.69
N GLU A 38 9.14 14.15 -10.34
CA GLU A 38 8.70 15.41 -10.95
C GLU A 38 8.49 16.51 -9.91
N ASN A 39 7.88 16.17 -8.77
CA ASN A 39 7.68 17.12 -7.68
C ASN A 39 9.01 17.66 -7.14
N ARG A 40 10.02 16.80 -6.96
CA ARG A 40 11.38 17.22 -6.56
C ARG A 40 12.01 18.14 -7.60
N ARG A 41 11.87 17.82 -8.90
CA ARG A 41 12.37 18.66 -10.00
C ARG A 41 11.71 20.03 -10.02
N LEU A 42 10.41 20.12 -9.80
CA LEU A 42 9.64 21.37 -9.82
C LEU A 42 9.85 22.25 -8.58
N ARG A 43 10.29 21.66 -7.47
CA ARG A 43 10.55 22.37 -6.20
C ARG A 43 11.99 22.84 -6.02
N ALA A 44 12.91 22.44 -6.90
CA ALA A 44 14.31 22.88 -6.89
C ALA A 44 14.47 24.25 -7.54
#